data_AF-A0A7V7WTL5-F1
#
_entry.id   AF-A0A7V7WTL5-F1
#
_cell.length_a   1.000
_cell.length_b   1.000
_cell.length_c   1.000
_cell.angle_alpha   90.00
_cell.angle_beta   90.00
_cell.angle_gamma   90.00
#
_symmetry.space_group_name_H-M   'P 1'
#
loop_
_entity.id
_entity.type
_entity.pdbx_description
1 polymer ?
#
loop_
_entity_poly.entity_id
_entity_poly.type
_entity_poly.pdbx_seq_one_letter_code
_entity_poly.pdbx_strand_id
1 'polypeptide(L)'
;MPETTAHGNRARRRSAADRAVALAEVLIDAALAAQRSGTLDQLVRQRPRAARWLMHRYRGLLHGTLGDALEVEQPLALAAELMLRWALTQLRPDRAASFEGIDRKAWLDLTAWRPMLAAACYCGALAVPEFRDRYRRRADEPPIENLCGLWGVGASTFYRHLDRARRALAELMVREPIGVPARFALRRWLQAEMAPRLSLHAPAQQQAWHRRQAERALAQHDIGAALWHGLASADARGFIRALQVDALQPANHPETDALVERLAARNAASLACSVRSVRPRVRLLRRQCAVPAAG
;
A
#
# COMPACT_ATOMS: atom_id res chain seq x y z
N MET A 1 6.26 29.31 34.60
CA MET A 1 5.30 29.70 33.55
C MET A 1 5.78 29.21 32.17
N PRO A 2 5.53 27.95 31.73
CA PRO A 2 5.93 27.46 30.41
C PRO A 2 4.77 26.92 29.52
N GLU A 3 3.53 27.42 29.65
CA GLU A 3 2.40 26.88 28.88
C GLU A 3 2.21 27.49 27.47
N THR A 4 2.88 28.60 27.16
CA THR A 4 2.64 29.37 25.91
C THR A 4 3.28 28.73 24.66
N THR A 5 4.30 27.88 24.81
CA THR A 5 5.05 27.28 23.68
C THR A 5 4.34 26.06 23.07
N ALA A 6 3.53 25.33 23.84
CA ALA A 6 2.84 24.14 23.37
C ALA A 6 1.72 24.43 22.36
N HIS A 7 1.01 25.57 22.52
CA HIS A 7 -0.08 25.97 21.63
C HIS A 7 0.41 26.40 20.24
N GLY A 8 1.51 27.17 20.17
CA GLY A 8 2.12 27.60 18.92
C GLY A 8 2.65 26.44 18.06
N ASN A 9 3.24 25.42 18.70
CA ASN A 9 3.74 24.23 18.00
C ASN A 9 2.62 23.38 17.40
N ARG A 10 1.45 23.27 18.04
CA ARG A 10 0.30 22.54 17.49
C ARG A 10 -0.31 23.25 16.28
N ALA A 11 -0.47 24.57 16.33
CA ALA A 11 -1.01 25.36 15.21
C ALA A 11 -0.10 25.29 13.97
N ARG A 12 1.22 25.41 14.16
CA ARG A 12 2.21 25.29 13.07
C ARG A 12 2.22 23.89 12.44
N ARG A 13 2.13 22.83 13.26
CA ARG A 13 2.06 21.45 12.77
C ARG A 13 0.80 21.17 11.96
N ARG A 14 -0.37 21.68 12.39
CA ARG A 14 -1.62 21.60 11.63
C ARG A 14 -1.48 22.29 10.27
N SER A 15 -0.98 23.52 10.25
CA SER A 15 -0.77 24.29 9.02
C SER A 15 0.19 23.59 8.03
N ALA A 16 1.24 22.91 8.52
CA ALA A 16 2.15 22.14 7.66
C ALA A 16 1.49 20.88 7.11
N ALA A 17 0.72 20.16 7.93
CA ALA A 17 -0.03 18.98 7.50
C ALA A 17 -1.09 19.34 6.45
N ASP A 18 -1.83 20.44 6.66
CA ASP A 18 -2.85 20.91 5.72
C ASP A 18 -2.23 21.27 4.36
N ARG A 19 -1.07 21.95 4.35
CA ARG A 19 -0.31 22.21 3.13
C ARG A 19 0.15 20.94 2.42
N ALA A 20 0.59 19.93 3.18
CA ALA A 20 1.01 18.65 2.61
C ALA A 20 -0.18 17.90 1.97
N VAL A 21 -1.35 17.91 2.62
CA VAL A 21 -2.57 17.32 2.05
C VAL A 21 -2.98 18.05 0.77
N ALA A 22 -3.00 19.40 0.78
CA ALA A 22 -3.35 20.17 -0.41
C ALA A 22 -2.40 19.91 -1.59
N LEU A 23 -1.09 19.81 -1.34
CA LEU A 23 -0.12 19.42 -2.37
C LEU A 23 -0.39 18.00 -2.87
N ALA A 24 -0.64 17.06 -1.97
CA ALA A 24 -0.95 15.68 -2.34
C ALA A 24 -2.24 15.56 -3.16
N GLU A 25 -3.28 16.35 -2.88
CA GLU A 25 -4.50 16.39 -3.68
C GLU A 25 -4.22 16.78 -5.15
N VAL A 26 -3.41 17.83 -5.37
CA VAL A 26 -3.03 18.25 -6.72
C VAL A 26 -2.24 17.16 -7.45
N LEU A 27 -1.32 16.48 -6.75
CA LEU A 27 -0.56 15.39 -7.34
C LEU A 27 -1.42 14.16 -7.65
N ILE A 28 -2.41 13.86 -6.80
CA ILE A 28 -3.34 12.76 -6.99
C ILE A 28 -4.30 13.05 -8.15
N ASP A 29 -4.80 14.28 -8.26
CA ASP A 29 -5.64 14.68 -9.40
C ASP A 29 -4.89 14.50 -10.72
N ALA A 30 -3.64 14.98 -10.78
CA ALA A 30 -2.77 14.80 -11.94
C ALA A 30 -2.50 13.31 -12.24
N ALA A 31 -2.26 12.49 -11.21
CA ALA A 31 -2.04 11.06 -11.37
C ALA A 31 -3.29 10.31 -11.86
N LEU A 32 -4.47 10.63 -11.32
CA LEU A 32 -5.74 10.05 -11.77
C LEU A 32 -6.04 10.42 -13.23
N ALA A 33 -5.83 11.69 -13.60
CA ALA A 33 -6.01 12.15 -14.97
C ALA A 33 -5.03 11.48 -15.94
N ALA A 34 -3.74 11.40 -15.57
CA ALA A 34 -2.72 10.76 -16.39
C ALA A 34 -2.94 9.25 -16.52
N GLN A 35 -3.39 8.57 -15.46
CA GLN A 35 -3.78 7.16 -15.53
C GLN A 35 -4.94 6.95 -16.49
N ARG A 36 -5.97 7.81 -16.43
CA ARG A 36 -7.12 7.76 -17.36
C ARG A 36 -6.70 7.87 -18.82
N SER A 37 -5.72 8.72 -19.12
CA SER A 37 -5.21 8.94 -20.48
C SER A 37 -4.06 8.00 -20.88
N GLY A 38 -3.65 7.07 -20.02
CA GLY A 38 -2.50 6.19 -20.30
C GLY A 38 -1.15 6.90 -20.37
N THR A 39 -1.01 8.06 -19.73
CA THR A 39 0.19 8.92 -19.74
C THR A 39 0.84 9.09 -18.37
N LEU A 40 0.56 8.18 -17.42
CA LEU A 40 1.12 8.24 -16.07
C LEU A 40 2.65 8.15 -16.08
N ASP A 41 3.22 7.35 -16.97
CA ASP A 41 4.65 7.23 -17.17
C ASP A 41 5.29 8.57 -17.62
N GLN A 42 4.64 9.29 -18.54
CA GLN A 42 5.07 10.60 -19.00
C GLN A 42 5.03 11.63 -17.87
N LEU A 43 3.95 11.65 -17.08
CA LEU A 43 3.83 12.53 -15.91
C LEU A 43 4.95 12.26 -14.90
N VAL A 44 5.23 11.00 -14.60
CA VAL A 44 6.28 10.59 -13.67
C VAL A 44 7.67 10.97 -14.19
N ARG A 45 7.92 10.82 -15.49
CA ARG A 45 9.18 11.25 -16.14
C ARG A 45 9.37 12.77 -16.10
N GLN A 46 8.30 13.54 -16.30
CA GLN A 46 8.34 15.01 -16.24
C GLN A 46 8.45 15.54 -14.80
N ARG A 47 7.90 14.83 -13.81
CA ARG A 47 7.84 15.27 -12.41
C ARG A 47 8.36 14.21 -11.42
N PRO A 48 9.61 13.73 -11.56
CA PRO A 48 10.10 12.60 -10.78
C PRO A 48 10.23 12.92 -9.28
N ARG A 49 10.55 14.18 -8.94
CA ARG A 49 10.64 14.64 -7.55
C ARG A 49 9.28 14.60 -6.85
N ALA A 50 8.21 15.02 -7.55
CA ALA A 50 6.86 15.01 -7.01
C ALA A 50 6.35 13.57 -6.80
N ALA A 51 6.56 12.69 -7.77
CA ALA A 51 6.21 11.27 -7.65
C ALA A 51 6.97 10.60 -6.49
N ARG A 52 8.29 10.83 -6.38
CA ARG A 52 9.09 10.33 -5.26
C ARG A 52 8.64 10.90 -3.93
N TRP A 53 8.31 12.20 -3.87
CA TRP A 53 7.79 12.80 -2.65
C TRP A 53 6.45 12.18 -2.26
N LEU A 54 5.52 11.94 -3.18
CA LEU A 54 4.24 11.32 -2.84
C LEU A 54 4.44 9.88 -2.32
N MET A 55 5.38 9.15 -2.89
CA MET A 55 5.63 7.73 -2.56
C MET A 55 6.72 7.49 -1.51
N HIS A 56 7.40 8.52 -1.01
CA HIS A 56 8.67 8.34 -0.25
C HIS A 56 8.53 7.36 0.92
N ARG A 57 7.37 7.34 1.58
CA ARG A 57 7.06 6.49 2.74
C ARG A 57 6.83 5.03 2.38
N TYR A 58 6.30 4.80 1.19
CA TYR A 58 6.00 3.49 0.66
C TYR A 58 7.16 2.92 -0.13
N ARG A 59 8.13 3.74 -0.54
CA ARG A 59 9.27 3.36 -1.37
C ARG A 59 10.02 2.14 -0.82
N GLY A 60 10.38 2.15 0.47
CA GLY A 60 11.05 1.00 1.09
C GLY A 60 10.19 -0.26 1.09
N LEU A 61 8.88 -0.13 1.32
CA LEU A 61 7.95 -1.26 1.27
C LEU A 61 7.77 -1.82 -0.13
N LEU A 62 7.67 -0.94 -1.14
CA LEU A 62 7.55 -1.31 -2.55
C LEU A 62 8.80 -2.07 -3.00
N HIS A 63 9.98 -1.46 -2.84
CA HIS A 63 11.25 -2.11 -3.19
C HIS A 63 11.46 -3.40 -2.41
N GLY A 64 11.26 -3.38 -1.10
CA GLY A 64 11.45 -4.56 -0.26
C GLY A 64 10.38 -5.65 -0.41
N THR A 65 9.33 -5.44 -1.21
CA THR A 65 8.31 -6.46 -1.52
C THR A 65 8.44 -6.99 -2.94
N LEU A 66 8.74 -6.08 -3.87
CA LEU A 66 8.82 -6.41 -5.28
C LEU A 66 10.24 -6.81 -5.70
N GLY A 67 11.27 -6.43 -4.93
CA GLY A 67 12.64 -6.81 -5.20
C GLY A 67 13.07 -6.49 -6.63
N ASP A 68 13.58 -7.51 -7.33
CA ASP A 68 13.99 -7.42 -8.74
C ASP A 68 12.84 -7.14 -9.73
N ALA A 69 11.58 -7.32 -9.35
CA ALA A 69 10.43 -7.03 -10.20
C ALA A 69 10.25 -5.52 -10.48
N LEU A 70 10.86 -4.66 -9.66
CA LEU A 70 10.93 -3.22 -9.92
C LEU A 70 12.14 -2.82 -10.79
N GLU A 71 13.03 -3.74 -11.17
CA GLU A 71 14.20 -3.41 -11.99
C GLU A 71 13.90 -3.39 -13.50
N VAL A 72 12.63 -3.61 -13.86
CA VAL A 72 12.09 -3.49 -15.21
C VAL A 72 12.23 -2.05 -15.73
N GLU A 73 12.24 -1.90 -17.05
CA GLU A 73 12.19 -0.59 -17.71
C GLU A 73 11.04 0.25 -17.12
N GLN A 74 11.39 1.35 -16.44
CA GLN A 74 10.48 2.32 -15.79
C GLN A 74 9.97 1.97 -14.37
N PRO A 75 10.87 1.74 -13.38
CA PRO A 75 10.54 1.41 -11.99
C PRO A 75 9.52 2.37 -11.34
N LEU A 76 9.69 3.67 -11.59
CA LEU A 76 8.96 4.71 -10.87
C LEU A 76 7.52 4.84 -11.37
N ALA A 77 7.27 4.59 -12.66
CA ALA A 77 5.94 4.62 -13.25
C ALA A 77 5.12 3.43 -12.75
N LEU A 78 5.71 2.23 -12.77
CA LEU A 78 5.09 1.03 -12.21
C LEU A 78 4.78 1.19 -10.71
N ALA A 79 5.73 1.72 -9.94
CA ALA A 79 5.51 2.01 -8.52
C ALA A 79 4.35 2.99 -8.30
N ALA A 80 4.25 4.04 -9.12
CA ALA A 80 3.16 5.02 -9.05
C ALA A 80 1.80 4.40 -9.40
N GLU A 81 1.74 3.58 -10.46
CA GLU A 81 0.54 2.85 -10.88
C GLU A 81 0.04 1.93 -9.75
N LEU A 82 0.93 1.08 -9.22
CA LEU A 82 0.62 0.15 -8.13
C LEU A 82 0.18 0.89 -6.87
N MET A 83 0.85 1.98 -6.50
CA MET A 83 0.46 2.77 -5.33
C MET A 83 -0.90 3.44 -5.50
N LEU A 84 -1.19 3.99 -6.69
CA LEU A 84 -2.48 4.60 -6.97
C LEU A 84 -3.62 3.56 -6.89
N ARG A 85 -3.44 2.40 -7.52
CA ARG A 85 -4.40 1.29 -7.47
C ARG A 85 -4.61 0.79 -6.04
N TRP A 86 -3.53 0.55 -5.28
CA TRP A 86 -3.64 0.17 -3.87
C TRP A 86 -4.38 1.22 -3.06
N ALA A 87 -4.03 2.50 -3.19
CA ALA A 87 -4.64 3.58 -2.44
C ALA A 87 -6.16 3.67 -2.69
N LEU A 88 -6.60 3.43 -3.93
CA LEU A 88 -8.02 3.34 -4.27
C LEU A 88 -8.72 2.18 -3.54
N THR A 89 -8.10 1.00 -3.42
CA THR A 89 -8.68 -0.11 -2.65
C THR A 89 -8.87 0.24 -1.17
N GLN A 90 -8.00 1.10 -0.61
CA GLN A 90 -8.12 1.54 0.79
C GLN A 90 -9.32 2.46 1.03
N LEU A 91 -9.94 3.00 -0.02
CA LEU A 91 -11.18 3.77 0.09
C LEU A 91 -12.43 2.88 0.20
N ARG A 92 -12.29 1.55 0.07
CA ARG A 92 -13.42 0.64 0.21
C ARG A 92 -13.98 0.69 1.65
N PRO A 93 -15.30 0.91 1.83
CA PRO A 93 -15.92 0.91 3.16
C PRO A 93 -15.80 -0.43 3.90
N ASP A 94 -15.78 -1.54 3.15
CA ASP A 94 -15.63 -2.91 3.69
C ASP A 94 -14.17 -3.31 3.98
N ARG A 95 -13.20 -2.47 3.61
CA ARG A 95 -11.76 -2.70 3.77
C ARG A 95 -11.23 -3.94 3.04
N ALA A 96 -11.94 -4.45 2.03
CA ALA A 96 -11.39 -5.53 1.22
C ALA A 96 -10.17 -5.04 0.41
N ALA A 97 -9.23 -5.94 0.13
CA ALA A 97 -7.93 -5.57 -0.42
C ALA A 97 -7.91 -5.44 -1.96
N SER A 98 -8.94 -5.87 -2.68
CA SER A 98 -9.00 -5.83 -4.15
C SER A 98 -10.24 -5.08 -4.63
N PHE A 99 -10.41 -4.93 -5.95
CA PHE A 99 -11.66 -4.43 -6.55
C PHE A 99 -12.69 -5.52 -6.82
N GLU A 100 -12.39 -6.77 -6.48
CA GLU A 100 -13.30 -7.89 -6.68
C GLU A 100 -14.40 -7.91 -5.61
N GLY A 101 -15.47 -8.68 -5.89
CA GLY A 101 -16.54 -8.93 -4.93
C GLY A 101 -17.34 -7.69 -4.51
N ILE A 102 -17.37 -6.63 -5.32
CA ILE A 102 -18.23 -5.47 -5.05
C ILE A 102 -19.67 -5.86 -5.41
N ASP A 103 -20.51 -5.99 -4.39
CA ASP A 103 -21.92 -6.37 -4.55
C ASP A 103 -22.72 -5.29 -5.32
N ARG A 104 -23.79 -5.72 -6.00
CA ARG A 104 -24.73 -4.85 -6.72
C ARG A 104 -25.25 -3.73 -5.82
N LYS A 105 -25.56 -4.01 -4.55
CA LYS A 105 -26.03 -2.99 -3.60
C LYS A 105 -24.99 -1.89 -3.39
N ALA A 106 -23.70 -2.24 -3.37
CA ALA A 106 -22.60 -1.27 -3.24
C ALA A 106 -22.49 -0.37 -4.47
N TRP A 107 -22.72 -0.92 -5.67
CA TRP A 107 -22.74 -0.16 -6.91
C TRP A 107 -23.91 0.82 -7.03
N LEU A 108 -25.10 0.42 -6.58
CA LEU A 108 -26.33 1.17 -6.83
C LEU A 108 -26.77 2.05 -5.66
N ASP A 109 -26.75 1.50 -4.44
CA ASP A 109 -27.52 2.07 -3.32
C ASP A 109 -26.63 2.66 -2.21
N LEU A 110 -25.44 2.11 -1.99
CA LEU A 110 -24.60 2.51 -0.85
C LEU A 110 -23.74 3.74 -1.15
N THR A 111 -24.18 4.90 -0.67
CA THR A 111 -23.49 6.20 -0.90
C THR A 111 -22.04 6.25 -0.39
N ALA A 112 -21.71 5.47 0.63
CA ALA A 112 -20.35 5.36 1.18
C ALA A 112 -19.33 4.83 0.14
N TRP A 113 -19.78 4.07 -0.86
CA TRP A 113 -18.93 3.53 -1.92
C TRP A 113 -18.66 4.53 -3.05
N ARG A 114 -19.51 5.54 -3.21
CA ARG A 114 -19.47 6.46 -4.37
C ARG A 114 -18.13 7.19 -4.53
N PRO A 115 -17.42 7.66 -3.48
CA PRO A 115 -16.10 8.25 -3.66
C PRO A 115 -15.09 7.28 -4.27
N MET A 116 -14.99 6.06 -3.74
CA MET A 116 -14.09 5.04 -4.27
C MET A 116 -14.45 4.68 -5.71
N LEU A 117 -15.73 4.39 -5.99
CA LEU A 117 -16.20 4.02 -7.32
C LEU A 117 -16.00 5.15 -8.33
N ALA A 118 -16.28 6.40 -7.95
CA ALA A 118 -16.06 7.56 -8.80
C ALA A 118 -14.59 7.67 -9.21
N ALA A 119 -13.66 7.60 -8.26
CA ALA A 119 -12.23 7.71 -8.57
C ALA A 119 -11.70 6.51 -9.37
N ALA A 120 -12.06 5.28 -8.98
CA ALA A 120 -11.60 4.06 -9.64
C ALA A 120 -12.12 3.94 -11.09
N CYS A 121 -13.39 4.31 -11.33
CA CYS A 121 -13.93 4.31 -12.69
C CYS A 121 -13.43 5.51 -13.50
N TYR A 122 -13.24 6.68 -12.87
CA TYR A 122 -12.68 7.86 -13.53
C TYR A 122 -11.29 7.58 -14.11
N CYS A 123 -10.39 6.95 -13.34
CA CYS A 123 -9.04 6.65 -13.82
C CYS A 123 -8.93 5.32 -14.61
N GLY A 124 -10.05 4.63 -14.84
CA GLY A 124 -10.07 3.36 -15.57
C GLY A 124 -9.52 2.16 -14.79
N ALA A 125 -9.32 2.27 -13.47
CA ALA A 125 -8.91 1.15 -12.62
C ALA A 125 -10.03 0.11 -12.42
N LEU A 126 -11.29 0.53 -12.57
CA LEU A 126 -12.47 -0.32 -12.44
C LEU A 126 -13.46 -0.04 -13.58
N ALA A 127 -13.94 -1.09 -14.22
CA ALA A 127 -15.01 -0.98 -15.21
C ALA A 127 -16.37 -0.88 -14.51
N VAL A 128 -17.28 -0.06 -15.05
CA VAL A 128 -18.66 0.04 -14.56
C VAL A 128 -19.45 -1.18 -15.03
N PRO A 129 -20.02 -2.02 -14.14
CA PRO A 129 -20.83 -3.17 -14.53
C PRO A 129 -22.12 -2.75 -15.23
N GLU A 130 -22.70 -3.66 -16.02
CA GLU A 130 -24.00 -3.44 -16.64
C GLU A 130 -25.15 -3.79 -15.68
N PHE A 131 -25.98 -2.80 -15.36
CA PHE A 131 -27.23 -2.96 -14.62
C PHE A 131 -28.41 -2.48 -15.47
N ARG A 132 -28.74 -3.23 -16.53
CA ARG A 132 -29.71 -2.83 -17.58
C ARG A 132 -31.14 -2.60 -17.09
N ASP A 133 -31.47 -3.19 -15.94
CA ASP A 133 -32.72 -2.98 -15.21
C ASP A 133 -32.77 -1.61 -14.52
N ARG A 134 -31.62 -1.01 -14.22
CA ARG A 134 -31.49 0.31 -13.59
C ARG A 134 -31.21 1.42 -14.58
N TYR A 135 -30.27 1.21 -15.50
CA TYR A 135 -29.84 2.20 -16.48
C TYR A 135 -29.31 1.50 -17.73
N ARG A 136 -29.76 1.95 -18.90
CA ARG A 136 -29.32 1.43 -20.21
C ARG A 136 -28.31 2.38 -20.82
N ARG A 137 -27.02 2.06 -20.64
CA ARG A 137 -25.93 2.85 -21.22
C ARG A 137 -25.92 2.80 -22.75
N ARG A 138 -25.39 3.85 -23.38
CA ARG A 138 -25.05 3.85 -24.81
C ARG A 138 -23.69 3.15 -25.02
N ALA A 139 -23.42 2.69 -26.25
CA ALA A 139 -22.18 1.97 -26.57
C ALA A 139 -20.91 2.79 -26.28
N ASP A 140 -20.95 4.09 -26.61
CA ASP A 140 -19.80 5.00 -26.49
C ASP A 140 -19.89 5.91 -25.25
N GLU A 141 -20.75 5.56 -24.30
CA GLU A 141 -20.96 6.39 -23.11
C GLU A 141 -19.75 6.34 -22.17
N PRO A 142 -19.19 7.51 -21.78
CA PRO A 142 -18.05 7.53 -20.89
C PRO A 142 -18.45 7.01 -19.48
N PRO A 143 -17.50 6.44 -18.71
CA PRO A 143 -17.78 5.91 -17.37
C PRO A 143 -18.46 6.91 -16.42
N ILE A 144 -18.18 8.20 -16.58
CA ILE A 144 -18.77 9.28 -15.77
C ILE A 144 -20.28 9.38 -16.00
N GLU A 145 -20.71 9.41 -17.27
CA GLU A 145 -22.12 9.50 -17.63
C GLU A 145 -22.86 8.23 -17.19
N ASN A 146 -22.25 7.07 -17.40
CA ASN A 146 -22.82 5.79 -16.97
C ASN A 146 -23.05 5.76 -15.44
N LEU A 147 -22.06 6.19 -14.65
CA LEU A 147 -22.22 6.28 -13.18
C LEU A 147 -23.29 7.31 -12.77
N CYS A 148 -23.37 8.45 -13.46
CA CYS A 148 -24.42 9.44 -13.21
C CYS A 148 -25.82 8.83 -13.46
N GLY A 149 -25.98 8.09 -14.55
CA GLY A 149 -27.21 7.38 -14.89
C GLY A 149 -27.58 6.31 -13.86
N LEU A 150 -26.62 5.46 -13.45
CA LEU A 150 -26.86 4.42 -12.45
C LEU A 150 -27.30 4.97 -11.10
N TRP A 151 -26.67 6.05 -10.65
CA TRP A 151 -26.96 6.68 -9.37
C TRP A 151 -28.15 7.65 -9.43
N GLY A 152 -28.64 8.00 -10.63
CA GLY A 152 -29.68 8.99 -10.83
C GLY A 152 -29.26 10.39 -10.35
N VAL A 153 -28.01 10.77 -10.60
CA VAL A 153 -27.46 12.06 -10.16
C VAL A 153 -26.87 12.85 -11.32
N GLY A 154 -26.78 14.17 -11.18
CA GLY A 154 -26.07 15.02 -12.14
C GLY A 154 -24.55 14.94 -11.99
N ALA A 155 -23.83 15.40 -13.02
CA ALA A 155 -22.37 15.44 -13.05
C ALA A 155 -21.76 16.19 -11.85
N SER A 156 -22.40 17.25 -11.36
CA SER A 156 -21.93 18.00 -10.19
C SER A 156 -21.86 17.15 -8.92
N THR A 157 -22.81 16.23 -8.72
CA THR A 157 -22.78 15.28 -7.60
C THR A 157 -21.69 14.23 -7.78
N PHE A 158 -21.47 13.76 -9.01
CA PHE A 158 -20.35 12.88 -9.33
C PHE A 158 -19.00 13.53 -8.97
N TYR A 159 -18.76 14.77 -9.41
CA TYR A 159 -17.52 15.48 -9.11
C TYR A 159 -17.33 15.71 -7.62
N ARG A 160 -18.40 16.00 -6.86
CA ARG A 160 -18.31 16.05 -5.38
C ARG A 160 -17.84 14.73 -4.75
N HIS A 161 -18.24 13.58 -5.31
CA HIS A 161 -17.72 12.28 -4.86
C HIS A 161 -16.25 12.08 -5.24
N LEU A 162 -15.86 12.50 -6.45
CA LEU A 162 -14.47 12.46 -6.89
C LEU A 162 -13.56 13.36 -6.02
N ASP A 163 -14.01 14.58 -5.69
CA ASP A 163 -13.30 15.51 -4.81
C ASP A 163 -13.06 14.89 -3.43
N ARG A 164 -14.10 14.26 -2.85
CA ARG A 164 -13.99 13.53 -1.58
C ARG A 164 -12.97 12.39 -1.67
N ALA A 165 -12.96 11.67 -2.78
CA ALA A 165 -12.00 10.59 -3.00
C ALA A 165 -10.56 11.12 -3.08
N ARG A 166 -10.32 12.20 -3.82
CA ARG A 166 -8.99 12.83 -3.90
C ARG A 166 -8.50 13.30 -2.55
N ARG A 167 -9.36 13.96 -1.75
CA ARG A 167 -9.03 14.34 -0.37
C ARG A 167 -8.65 13.13 0.47
N ALA A 168 -9.45 12.06 0.43
CA ALA A 168 -9.20 10.85 1.21
C ALA A 168 -7.90 10.14 0.79
N LEU A 169 -7.59 10.08 -0.51
CA LEU A 169 -6.32 9.56 -1.02
C LEU A 169 -5.15 10.44 -0.56
N ALA A 170 -5.29 11.76 -0.62
CA ALA A 170 -4.24 12.68 -0.19
C ALA A 170 -3.92 12.49 1.29
N GLU A 171 -4.95 12.43 2.13
CA GLU A 171 -4.81 12.13 3.55
C GLU A 171 -4.16 10.76 3.78
N LEU A 172 -4.54 9.72 3.04
CA LEU A 172 -3.91 8.40 3.13
C LEU A 172 -2.40 8.45 2.80
N MET A 173 -2.02 9.19 1.76
CA MET A 173 -0.63 9.29 1.32
C MET A 173 0.23 10.10 2.31
N VAL A 174 -0.36 11.10 2.98
CA VAL A 174 0.36 12.00 3.89
C VAL A 174 0.16 11.71 5.39
N ARG A 175 -0.63 10.70 5.77
CA ARG A 175 -0.76 10.27 7.18
C ARG A 175 0.43 9.40 7.63
N GLU A 176 0.96 9.68 8.83
CA GLU A 176 2.01 8.87 9.48
C GLU A 176 1.57 8.41 10.89
N PRO A 177 2.16 7.31 11.40
CA PRO A 177 2.92 6.27 10.70
C PRO A 177 2.00 5.21 10.06
N ILE A 178 2.49 4.48 9.04
CA ILE A 178 1.77 3.33 8.48
C ILE A 178 1.86 2.17 9.48
N GLY A 179 0.74 1.79 10.07
CA GLY A 179 0.68 0.68 11.01
C GLY A 179 1.05 -0.67 10.37
N VAL A 180 1.59 -1.57 11.19
CA VAL A 180 2.02 -2.92 10.76
C VAL A 180 0.96 -3.66 9.93
N PRO A 181 -0.34 -3.69 10.32
CA PRO A 181 -1.36 -4.37 9.51
C PRO A 181 -1.48 -3.82 8.08
N ALA A 182 -1.41 -2.50 7.92
CA ALA A 182 -1.49 -1.84 6.62
C ALA A 182 -0.25 -2.12 5.76
N ARG A 183 0.94 -2.17 6.37
CA ARG A 183 2.18 -2.58 5.67
C ARG A 183 2.04 -3.99 5.12
N PHE A 184 1.62 -4.95 5.95
CA PHE A 184 1.35 -6.32 5.51
C PHE A 184 0.26 -6.42 4.44
N ALA A 185 -0.80 -5.61 4.53
CA ALA A 185 -1.85 -5.58 3.53
C ALA A 185 -1.30 -5.11 2.18
N LEU A 186 -0.52 -4.03 2.16
CA LEU A 186 0.17 -3.55 0.97
C LEU A 186 1.11 -4.62 0.39
N ARG A 187 1.93 -5.28 1.23
CA ARG A 187 2.86 -6.30 0.72
C ARG A 187 2.14 -7.48 0.04
N ARG A 188 1.05 -7.96 0.64
CA ARG A 188 0.23 -9.03 0.05
C ARG A 188 -0.44 -8.57 -1.25
N TRP A 189 -0.97 -7.36 -1.26
CA TRP A 189 -1.61 -6.79 -2.45
C TRP A 189 -0.62 -6.68 -3.61
N LEU A 190 0.57 -6.12 -3.35
CA LEU A 190 1.64 -6.00 -4.34
C LEU A 190 2.06 -7.36 -4.91
N GLN A 191 2.19 -8.39 -4.06
CA GLN A 191 2.49 -9.75 -4.52
C GLN A 191 1.39 -10.31 -5.43
N ALA A 192 0.12 -10.14 -5.05
CA ALA A 192 -1.02 -10.62 -5.83
C ALA A 192 -1.08 -9.93 -7.21
N GLU A 193 -0.87 -8.61 -7.26
CA GLU A 193 -0.87 -7.86 -8.51
C GLU A 193 0.33 -8.17 -9.42
N MET A 194 1.50 -8.46 -8.83
CA MET A 194 2.72 -8.73 -9.60
C MET A 194 2.88 -10.19 -10.01
N ALA A 195 2.26 -11.15 -9.33
CA ALA A 195 2.39 -12.57 -9.66
C ALA A 195 2.03 -12.89 -11.12
N PRO A 196 0.94 -12.34 -11.70
CA PRO A 196 0.64 -12.51 -13.14
C PRO A 196 1.68 -11.85 -14.04
N ARG A 197 2.17 -10.64 -13.70
CA ARG A 197 3.15 -9.90 -14.51
C ARG A 197 4.52 -10.61 -14.54
N LEU A 198 4.87 -11.32 -13.48
CA LEU A 198 6.09 -12.10 -13.36
C LEU A 198 5.95 -13.55 -13.88
N SER A 199 4.78 -13.91 -14.42
CA SER A 199 4.46 -15.28 -14.87
C SER A 199 4.71 -16.35 -13.78
N LEU A 200 4.52 -15.99 -12.51
CA LEU A 200 4.73 -16.88 -11.36
C LEU A 200 3.46 -17.69 -11.07
N HIS A 201 3.09 -18.57 -11.99
CA HIS A 201 1.84 -19.34 -11.91
C HIS A 201 1.92 -20.54 -10.96
N ALA A 202 3.09 -21.18 -10.85
CA ALA A 202 3.27 -22.35 -10.01
C ALA A 202 3.76 -21.98 -8.59
N PRO A 203 3.29 -22.66 -7.53
CA PRO A 203 3.77 -22.44 -6.16
C PRO A 203 5.29 -22.57 -6.01
N ALA A 204 5.91 -23.52 -6.72
CA ALA A 204 7.36 -23.71 -6.71
C ALA A 204 8.12 -22.52 -7.33
N GLN A 205 7.59 -21.92 -8.40
CA GLN A 205 8.18 -20.72 -9.03
C GLN A 205 8.12 -19.53 -8.07
N GLN A 206 6.98 -19.32 -7.42
CA GLN A 206 6.80 -18.28 -6.41
C GLN A 206 7.79 -18.45 -5.25
N GLN A 207 7.90 -19.67 -4.70
CA GLN A 207 8.85 -19.97 -3.63
C GLN A 207 10.31 -19.73 -4.04
N ALA A 208 10.70 -20.16 -5.23
CA ALA A 208 12.05 -19.95 -5.76
C ALA A 208 12.34 -18.46 -5.96
N TRP A 209 11.39 -17.68 -6.48
CA TRP A 209 11.51 -16.24 -6.60
C TRP A 209 11.65 -15.56 -5.24
N HIS A 210 10.80 -15.91 -4.25
CA HIS A 210 10.93 -15.39 -2.89
C HIS A 210 12.28 -15.72 -2.25
N ARG A 211 12.82 -16.94 -2.46
CA ARG A 211 14.13 -17.29 -1.92
C ARG A 211 15.24 -16.39 -2.48
N ARG A 212 15.28 -16.18 -3.80
CA ARG A 212 16.24 -15.25 -4.43
C ARG A 212 16.10 -13.82 -3.91
N GLN A 213 14.86 -13.33 -3.74
CA GLN A 213 14.63 -12.00 -3.18
C GLN A 213 15.09 -11.90 -1.72
N ALA A 214 14.91 -12.95 -0.91
CA ALA A 214 15.37 -12.96 0.48
C ALA A 214 16.91 -12.88 0.56
N GLU A 215 17.61 -13.63 -0.27
CA GLU A 215 19.07 -13.60 -0.38
C GLU A 215 19.57 -12.22 -0.82
N ARG A 216 18.94 -11.66 -1.87
CA ARG A 216 19.24 -10.32 -2.37
C ARG A 216 19.03 -9.24 -1.31
N ALA A 217 17.88 -9.26 -0.63
CA ALA A 217 17.55 -8.32 0.42
C ALA A 217 18.55 -8.40 1.60
N LEU A 218 18.96 -9.61 1.97
CA LEU A 218 19.97 -9.80 3.00
C LEU A 218 21.33 -9.22 2.60
N ALA A 219 21.74 -9.39 1.33
CA ALA A 219 22.96 -8.79 0.80
C ALA A 219 22.92 -7.25 0.77
N GLN A 220 21.73 -6.67 0.67
CA GLN A 220 21.48 -5.22 0.70
C GLN A 220 21.21 -4.67 2.11
N HIS A 221 21.30 -5.51 3.14
CA HIS A 221 20.93 -5.18 4.52
C HIS A 221 19.48 -4.70 4.69
N ASP A 222 18.55 -5.09 3.81
CA ASP A 222 17.11 -4.88 4.00
C ASP A 222 16.50 -6.06 4.75
N ILE A 223 16.63 -6.03 6.07
CA ILE A 223 16.11 -7.10 6.96
C ILE A 223 14.60 -7.26 6.82
N GLY A 224 13.85 -6.17 6.66
CA GLY A 224 12.39 -6.23 6.52
C GLY A 224 11.96 -7.03 5.28
N ALA A 225 12.61 -6.77 4.14
CA ALA A 225 12.41 -7.52 2.92
C ALA A 225 12.91 -8.98 3.05
N ALA A 226 14.10 -9.21 3.61
CA ALA A 226 14.65 -10.54 3.79
C ALA A 226 13.72 -11.45 4.61
N LEU A 227 13.18 -10.94 5.73
CA LEU A 227 12.23 -11.67 6.56
C LEU A 227 10.88 -11.90 5.85
N TRP A 228 10.37 -10.89 5.14
CA TRP A 228 9.13 -11.02 4.37
C TRP A 228 9.22 -12.11 3.31
N HIS A 229 10.28 -12.06 2.49
CA HIS A 229 10.51 -13.04 1.43
C HIS A 229 10.89 -14.42 1.98
N GLY A 230 11.67 -14.50 3.07
CA GLY A 230 11.99 -15.77 3.74
C GLY A 230 10.75 -16.47 4.33
N LEU A 231 9.79 -15.69 4.86
CA LEU A 231 8.51 -16.23 5.30
C LEU A 231 7.71 -16.76 4.10
N ALA A 232 7.66 -16.02 2.98
CA ALA A 232 6.91 -16.40 1.78
C ALA A 232 7.50 -17.62 1.04
N SER A 233 8.83 -17.80 1.06
CA SER A 233 9.51 -18.96 0.47
C SER A 233 9.47 -20.23 1.34
N ALA A 234 8.87 -20.15 2.53
CA ALA A 234 8.91 -21.20 3.56
C ALA A 234 10.34 -21.61 3.98
N ASP A 235 11.34 -20.75 3.79
CA ASP A 235 12.72 -20.99 4.21
C ASP A 235 12.95 -20.52 5.65
N ALA A 236 12.59 -21.37 6.60
CA ALA A 236 12.77 -21.08 8.02
C ALA A 236 14.24 -20.87 8.41
N ARG A 237 15.18 -21.55 7.74
CA ARG A 237 16.62 -21.42 8.02
C ARG A 237 17.14 -20.07 7.55
N GLY A 238 16.80 -19.67 6.32
CA GLY A 238 17.11 -18.34 5.79
C GLY A 238 16.49 -17.22 6.63
N PHE A 239 15.24 -17.39 7.07
CA PHE A 239 14.59 -16.44 7.97
C PHE A 239 15.32 -16.28 9.31
N ILE A 240 15.72 -17.38 9.95
CA ILE A 240 16.47 -17.35 11.21
C ILE A 240 17.84 -16.70 11.00
N ARG A 241 18.53 -17.02 9.89
CA ARG A 241 19.81 -16.39 9.53
C ARG A 241 19.66 -14.88 9.39
N ALA A 242 18.61 -14.39 8.73
CA ALA A 242 18.35 -12.96 8.58
C ALA A 242 18.16 -12.25 9.94
N LEU A 243 17.57 -12.92 10.94
CA LEU A 243 17.47 -12.38 12.31
C LEU A 243 18.81 -12.34 13.06
N GLN A 244 19.80 -13.14 12.64
CA GLN A 244 21.07 -13.32 13.33
C GLN A 244 22.21 -12.44 12.78
N VAL A 245 22.13 -12.02 11.51
CA VAL A 245 23.20 -11.25 10.85
C VAL A 245 23.48 -9.93 11.55
N ASP A 246 22.44 -9.21 11.94
CA ASP A 246 22.53 -7.98 12.73
C ASP A 246 21.32 -7.99 13.66
N ALA A 247 21.51 -8.15 14.97
CA ALA A 247 20.39 -8.30 15.90
C ALA A 247 19.65 -6.97 16.18
N LEU A 248 20.29 -5.82 15.94
CA LEU A 248 19.71 -4.50 16.22
C LEU A 248 18.71 -4.07 15.16
N GLN A 249 18.98 -4.37 13.89
CA GLN A 249 18.05 -4.02 12.80
C GLN A 249 16.67 -4.71 12.89
N PRO A 250 16.58 -6.05 13.05
CA PRO A 250 15.32 -6.73 13.29
C PRO A 250 14.63 -6.21 14.55
N ALA A 251 15.39 -5.91 15.62
CA ALA A 251 14.81 -5.34 16.83
C ALA A 251 14.14 -3.99 16.55
N ASN A 252 14.71 -3.13 15.71
CA ASN A 252 14.14 -1.81 15.42
C ASN A 252 13.13 -1.80 14.26
N HIS A 253 13.07 -2.86 13.45
CA HIS A 253 12.17 -2.89 12.31
C HIS A 253 10.70 -3.17 12.74
N PRO A 254 9.71 -2.39 12.26
CA PRO A 254 8.34 -2.42 12.79
C PRO A 254 7.59 -3.73 12.50
N GLU A 255 7.97 -4.47 11.46
CA GLU A 255 7.27 -5.69 11.05
C GLU A 255 7.84 -6.98 11.70
N THR A 256 9.00 -6.91 12.35
CA THR A 256 9.76 -8.11 12.78
C THR A 256 8.96 -9.01 13.71
N ASP A 257 8.34 -8.46 14.76
CA ASP A 257 7.59 -9.27 15.74
C ASP A 257 6.44 -10.01 15.07
N ALA A 258 5.69 -9.32 14.22
CA ALA A 258 4.57 -9.89 13.48
C ALA A 258 5.04 -10.95 12.45
N LEU A 259 6.20 -10.78 11.83
CA LEU A 259 6.79 -11.79 10.94
C LEU A 259 7.23 -13.05 11.73
N VAL A 260 7.87 -12.87 12.89
CA VAL A 260 8.26 -13.97 13.79
C VAL A 260 7.05 -14.73 14.32
N GLU A 261 5.98 -14.03 14.70
CA GLU A 261 4.73 -14.62 15.12
C GLU A 261 4.08 -15.46 14.01
N ARG A 262 4.08 -14.96 12.78
CA ARG A 262 3.58 -15.71 11.61
C ARG A 262 4.42 -16.95 11.30
N LEU A 263 5.74 -16.86 11.38
CA LEU A 263 6.62 -18.03 11.21
C LEU A 263 6.33 -19.07 12.30
N ALA A 264 6.23 -18.64 13.56
CA ALA A 264 5.91 -19.52 14.69
C ALA A 264 4.55 -20.21 14.50
N ALA A 265 3.53 -19.49 14.03
CA ALA A 265 2.20 -20.06 13.76
C ALA A 265 2.23 -21.11 12.63
N ARG A 266 3.00 -20.88 11.55
CA ARG A 266 3.17 -21.85 10.45
C ARG A 266 3.92 -23.11 10.89
N ASN A 267 4.94 -22.91 11.73
CA ASN A 267 5.83 -23.97 12.19
C ASN A 267 5.34 -24.64 13.48
N ALA A 268 4.30 -24.15 14.15
CA ALA A 268 3.70 -24.86 15.29
C ALA A 268 3.18 -26.26 14.90
N ALA A 269 2.96 -26.50 13.60
CA ALA A 269 2.68 -27.82 13.05
C ALA A 269 3.93 -28.68 12.77
N SER A 270 5.16 -28.15 12.82
CA SER A 270 6.38 -28.90 12.42
C SER A 270 7.68 -28.67 13.23
N LEU A 271 7.83 -27.60 14.03
CA LEU A 271 9.07 -27.23 14.72
C LEU A 271 8.81 -26.55 16.08
N ALA A 272 8.50 -27.35 17.10
CA ALA A 272 8.31 -26.85 18.48
C ALA A 272 9.63 -26.44 19.19
N CYS A 273 10.82 -26.75 18.65
CA CYS A 273 12.08 -26.65 19.41
C CYS A 273 12.97 -25.42 19.13
N SER A 274 13.01 -24.86 17.90
CA SER A 274 14.00 -23.79 17.57
C SER A 274 13.52 -22.35 17.75
N VAL A 275 12.21 -22.06 17.71
CA VAL A 275 11.71 -20.66 17.74
C VAL A 275 11.69 -20.07 19.17
N ARG A 276 11.70 -20.93 20.21
CA ARG A 276 11.67 -20.49 21.62
C ARG A 276 12.93 -19.71 22.06
N SER A 277 14.09 -19.89 21.41
CA SER A 277 15.34 -19.22 21.81
C SER A 277 15.54 -17.80 21.24
N VAL A 278 14.81 -17.42 20.18
CA VAL A 278 15.00 -16.14 19.48
C VAL A 278 14.13 -15.01 20.07
N ARG A 279 12.90 -15.33 20.50
CA ARG A 279 11.97 -14.34 21.10
C ARG A 279 12.52 -13.61 22.34
N PRO A 280 13.23 -14.28 23.29
CA PRO A 280 13.78 -13.59 24.45
C PRO A 280 14.86 -12.57 24.07
N ARG A 281 15.72 -12.89 23.08
CA ARG A 281 16.82 -12.02 22.64
C ARG A 281 16.33 -10.71 22.02
N VAL A 282 15.31 -10.77 21.16
CA VAL A 282 14.75 -9.55 20.53
C VAL A 282 14.07 -8.64 21.58
N ARG A 283 13.35 -9.22 22.54
CA ARG A 283 12.73 -8.45 23.64
C ARG A 283 13.76 -7.87 24.62
N LEU A 284 14.83 -8.61 24.93
CA LEU A 284 15.92 -8.13 25.79
C LEU A 284 16.68 -6.97 25.14
N LEU A 285 17.03 -7.09 23.85
CA LEU A 285 17.71 -6.01 23.12
C LEU A 285 16.85 -4.75 23.02
N ARG A 286 15.54 -4.87 22.77
CA ARG A 286 14.64 -3.69 22.81
C ARG A 286 14.57 -3.03 24.17
N ARG A 287 14.58 -3.80 25.27
CA ARG A 287 14.62 -3.23 26.63
C ARG A 287 15.95 -2.55 26.94
N GLN A 288 17.05 -3.06 26.39
CA GLN A 288 18.38 -2.48 26.57
C GLN A 288 18.61 -1.24 25.68
N CYS A 289 17.98 -1.17 24.51
CA CYS A 289 18.05 -0.03 23.60
C CYS A 289 16.97 1.05 23.84
N ALA A 290 15.96 0.77 24.68
CA ALA A 290 15.03 1.78 25.17
C ALA A 290 15.75 2.71 26.14
N VAL A 291 16.50 3.68 25.60
CA VAL A 291 17.00 4.82 26.38
C VAL A 291 15.78 5.50 27.01
N PRO A 292 15.71 5.66 28.34
CA PRO A 292 14.64 6.46 28.93
C PRO A 292 14.76 7.86 28.35
N ALA A 293 13.69 8.35 27.73
CA ALA A 293 13.60 9.76 27.37
C ALA A 293 13.74 10.54 28.69
N ALA A 294 14.91 11.16 28.89
CA ALA A 294 15.17 12.00 30.04
C ALA A 294 14.13 13.12 30.06
N GLY A 295 13.43 13.23 31.19
CA GLY A 295 12.60 14.37 31.53
C GLY A 295 13.44 15.61 31.84
#